data_AF-A0A7M2A6M1-F1
#
_entry.id   AF-A0A7M2A6M1-F1
#
_cell.length_a   1.000
_cell.length_b   1.000
_cell.length_c   1.000
_cell.angle_alpha   90.00
_cell.angle_beta   90.00
_cell.angle_gamma   90.00
#
_symmetry.space_group_name_H-M   'P 1'
#
loop_
_entity.id
_entity.type
_entity.pdbx_description
1 polymer ?
#
loop_
_entity_poly.entity_id
_entity_poly.type
_entity_poly.pdbx_seq_one_letter_code
_entity_poly.pdbx_strand_id
1 'polypeptide(L)' 'MEKVKCPHCGHLLFKARFADLEIKCLRCKKIVEVKMKEQSEPHTK' A
#
# COMPACT_ATOMS: atom_id res chain seq x y z
N MET A 1 -5.03 -6.21 7.75
CA MET A 1 -5.15 -4.99 6.95
C MET A 1 -3.94 -4.14 7.27
N GLU A 2 -3.05 -3.97 6.31
CA GLU A 2 -1.86 -3.15 6.46
C GLU A 2 -2.14 -1.69 6.15
N LYS A 3 -1.38 -0.79 6.80
CA LYS A 3 -1.49 0.65 6.62
C LYS A 3 -0.52 1.06 5.52
N VAL A 4 -1.04 1.47 4.37
CA VAL A 4 -0.21 1.99 3.27
C VAL A 4 0.07 3.45 3.52
N LYS A 5 1.36 3.79 3.67
CA LYS A 5 1.81 5.17 3.82
C LYS A 5 2.57 5.61 2.57
N CYS A 6 2.46 6.89 2.25
CA CYS A 6 3.27 7.48 1.19
C CYS A 6 4.76 7.46 1.61
N PRO A 7 5.66 6.90 0.79
CA PRO A 7 7.09 6.83 1.09
C PRO A 7 7.76 8.22 1.12
N HIS A 8 7.15 9.23 0.51
CA HIS A 8 7.75 10.57 0.42
C HIS A 8 7.40 11.49 1.59
N CYS A 9 6.19 11.37 2.16
CA CYS A 9 5.72 12.29 3.21
C CYS A 9 5.21 11.58 4.47
N GLY A 10 5.21 10.24 4.47
CA GLY A 10 4.72 9.44 5.59
C GLY A 10 3.20 9.50 5.80
N HIS A 11 2.46 10.24 4.96
CA HIS A 11 1.01 10.36 5.09
C HIS A 11 0.33 9.02 4.80
N LEU A 12 -0.66 8.66 5.62
CA LEU A 12 -1.47 7.47 5.39
C LEU A 12 -2.30 7.67 4.12
N LEU A 13 -2.17 6.75 3.16
CA LEU A 13 -2.93 6.78 1.92
C LEU A 13 -4.23 6.00 2.09
N PHE A 14 -4.13 4.72 2.46
CA PHE A 14 -5.27 3.84 2.68
C PHE A 14 -4.87 2.63 3.54
N LYS A 15 -5.85 1.80 3.91
CA LYS A 15 -5.62 0.50 4.56
C LYS A 15 -6.16 -0.59 3.65
N ALA A 16 -5.35 -1.60 3.36
CA ALA A 16 -5.75 -2.71 2.50
C ALA A 16 -5.17 -4.03 2.98
N ARG A 17 -5.72 -5.15 2.50
CA ARG A 17 -5.10 -6.49 2.67
C ARG A 17 -4.24 -6.87 1.46
N PHE A 18 -4.59 -6.34 0.29
CA PHE A 18 -3.92 -6.50 -0.98
C PHE A 18 -4.02 -5.17 -1.73
N ALA A 19 -2.96 -4.78 -2.44
CA ALA A 19 -2.97 -3.59 -3.28
C ALA A 19 -1.94 -3.74 -4.39
N ASP A 20 -2.36 -3.68 -5.64
CA ASP A 20 -1.47 -3.53 -6.79
C ASP A 20 -2.03 -2.37 -7.62
N LEU A 21 -1.62 -1.16 -7.26
CA LEU A 21 -2.16 0.07 -7.85
C LEU A 21 -1.18 1.24 -7.74
N GLU A 22 -1.30 2.18 -8.67
CA GLU A 22 -0.68 3.49 -8.56
C GLU A 22 -1.67 4.48 -7.93
N ILE A 23 -1.24 5.14 -6.85
CA ILE A 23 -2.03 6.14 -6.16
C ILE A 23 -1.28 7.46 -6.08
N LYS A 24 -1.99 8.55 -6.38
CA LYS A 24 -1.48 9.90 -6.15
C LYS A 24 -1.66 10.28 -4.69
N CYS A 25 -0.56 10.61 -4.01
CA CYS A 25 -0.63 11.19 -2.69
C CYS A 25 -1.18 12.62 -2.77
N LEU A 26 -2.31 12.91 -2.12
CA LEU A 26 -2.89 14.25 -2.13
C LEU A 26 -2.02 15.30 -1.41
N ARG A 27 -1.15 14.87 -0.49
CA ARG A 27 -0.32 15.77 0.33
C ARG A 27 0.94 16.23 -0.41
N CYS A 28 1.74 15.30 -0.94
CA CYS A 28 2.97 15.63 -1.69
C CYS A 28 2.77 15.67 -3.21
N LYS A 29 1.56 15.35 -3.70
CA LYS A 29 1.17 15.31 -5.12
C LYS A 29 1.96 14.33 -5.99
N LYS A 30 2.82 13.50 -5.39
CA LYS A 30 3.58 12.44 -6.07
C LYS A 30 2.73 11.21 -6.29
N ILE A 31 2.95 10.55 -7.43
CA ILE A 31 2.38 9.24 -7.74
C ILE A 31 3.27 8.18 -7.09
N VAL A 32 2.64 7.23 -6.41
CA VAL A 32 3.31 6.14 -5.70
C VAL A 32 2.73 4.84 -6.20
N GLU A 33 3.60 3.96 -6.71
CA GLU A 33 3.24 2.59 -7.01
C GLU A 33 3.22 1.79 -5.70
N VAL A 34 2.08 1.16 -5.40
CA VAL A 34 1.90 0.32 -4.23
C VAL A 34 1.67 -1.11 -4.70
N LYS A 35 2.62 -1.99 -4.38
CA LYS A 35 2.53 -3.42 -4.62
C LYS A 35 2.63 -4.17 -3.29
N MET A 36 1.49 -4.62 -2.81
CA MET A 36 1.29 -5.42 -1.61
C MET A 36 0.67 -6.74 -2.05
N LYS A 37 1.50 -7.78 -2.03
CA LYS A 37 1.04 -9.14 -2.21
C LYS A 37 0.30 -9.56 -0.95
N GLU A 38 -0.82 -10.27 -1.09
CA GLU A 38 -1.35 -11.01 0.03
C GLU A 38 -0.22 -11.95 0.50
N GLN A 39 0.27 -11.78 1.72
CA GLN A 39 1.00 -12.86 2.38
C GLN A 39 -0.04 -13.92 2.74
N SER A 40 -0.51 -14.65 1.73
CA SER A 40 -0.97 -16.00 1.94
C SER A 40 0.33 -16.77 2.17
N GLU A 41 0.83 -16.81 3.41
CA GLU A 41 1.63 -17.97 3.81
C GLU A 41 0.80 -19.19 3.38
N PRO A 42 1.32 -20.11 2.55
CA PRO A 42 0.60 -21.35 2.33
C PRO A 42 0.52 -22.01 3.70
N HIS A 43 -0.66 -22.02 4.30
CA HIS A 43 -0.94 -22.85 5.45
C HIS A 43 -0.93 -24.29 4.93
N THR A 44 0.27 -24.85 4.74
CA THR A 44 0.48 -26.26 4.49
C THR A 44 -0.08 -27.01 5.69
N LYS A 45 -1.25 -27.61 5.50
CA LYS A 45 -1.81 -28.60 6.40
C LYS A 45 -1.47 -29.99 5.87
#